data_AF-A0A954WE94-F1
#
_entry.id   AF-A0A954WE94-F1
#
_cell.length_a   1.000
_cell.length_b   1.000
_cell.length_c   1.000
_cell.angle_alpha   90.00
_cell.angle_beta   90.00
_cell.angle_gamma   90.00
#
_symmetry.space_group_name_H-M   'P 1'
#
loop_
_entity.id
_entity.type
_entity.pdbx_description
1 polymer ?
#
loop_
_entity_poly.entity_id
_entity_poly.type
_entity_poly.pdbx_seq_one_letter_code
_entity_poly.pdbx_strand_id
1 'polypeptide(L)' 'EPGKGPRVNRNVNIETGQVPQGQLYNLANDLGEQNNLSAEHPEKLAELSAMLKQIRQAGRSRP' A
#
# COMPACT_ATOMS: atom_id res chain seq x y z
N GLU A 1 -12.88 1.74 6.15
CA GLU A 1 -12.94 0.64 5.14
C GLU A 1 -12.61 1.20 3.77
N PRO A 2 -12.08 0.41 2.81
CA PRO A 2 -11.72 0.93 1.51
C PRO A 2 -12.99 1.32 0.74
N GLY A 3 -13.05 2.57 0.27
CA GLY A 3 -14.23 3.14 -0.39
C GLY A 3 -14.35 2.75 -1.87
N LYS A 4 -15.59 2.72 -2.39
CA LYS A 4 -15.97 2.47 -3.80
C LYS A 4 -15.59 3.64 -4.73
N GLY A 5 -14.31 3.93 -4.91
CA GLY A 5 -13.85 4.88 -5.93
C GLY A 5 -13.02 4.22 -7.03
N PRO A 6 -12.68 4.98 -8.09
CA PRO A 6 -11.94 4.46 -9.23
C PRO A 6 -10.51 4.05 -8.84
N ARG A 7 -10.12 2.86 -9.31
CA ARG A 7 -8.82 2.19 -9.03
C ARG A 7 -7.58 3.01 -9.37
N VAL A 8 -7.68 3.96 -10.29
CA VAL A 8 -6.57 4.81 -10.74
C VAL A 8 -7.04 6.25 -10.73
N ASN A 9 -6.26 7.12 -10.08
CA ASN A 9 -6.45 8.55 -10.21
C ASN A 9 -5.84 9.01 -11.52
N ARG A 10 -6.69 9.17 -12.55
CA ARG A 10 -6.29 9.57 -13.91
C ARG A 10 -5.59 10.94 -14.00
N ASN A 11 -5.70 11.78 -12.97
CA ASN A 11 -5.08 13.10 -12.97
C ASN A 11 -3.57 13.03 -12.64
N VAL A 12 -3.15 11.98 -11.93
CA VAL A 12 -1.75 11.77 -11.50
C VAL A 12 -1.21 10.40 -11.89
N ASN A 13 -2.02 9.56 -12.56
CA ASN A 13 -1.71 8.20 -12.99
C ASN A 13 -1.20 7.26 -11.87
N ILE A 14 -1.69 7.44 -10.63
CA ILE A 14 -1.37 6.56 -9.50
C ILE A 14 -2.57 5.69 -9.14
N GLU A 15 -2.32 4.47 -8.65
CA GLU A 15 -3.39 3.62 -8.11
C GLU A 15 -3.95 4.26 -6.83
N THR A 16 -5.21 4.71 -6.87
CA THR A 16 -5.94 5.10 -5.67
C THR A 16 -6.06 3.84 -4.84
N GLY A 17 -5.47 3.78 -3.64
CA GLY A 17 -5.42 2.62 -2.72
C GLY A 17 -6.78 2.07 -2.22
N GLN A 18 -7.76 1.98 -3.11
CA GLN A 18 -9.10 1.42 -3.01
C GLN A 18 -9.17 -0.01 -3.54
N VAL A 19 -8.04 -0.56 -4.03
CA VAL A 19 -7.95 -1.97 -4.37
C VAL A 19 -7.90 -2.76 -3.05
N PRO A 20 -8.74 -3.80 -2.86
CA PRO A 20 -8.67 -4.67 -1.68
C PRO A 20 -7.39 -5.52 -1.64
N GLN A 21 -6.64 -5.57 -2.75
CA GLN A 21 -5.33 -6.20 -2.83
C GLN A 21 -4.26 -5.24 -2.30
N GLY A 22 -3.36 -5.76 -1.46
CA GLY A 22 -2.27 -4.97 -0.90
C GLY A 22 -1.39 -4.37 -2.01
N GLN A 23 -0.77 -3.25 -1.70
CA GLN A 23 0.14 -2.55 -2.60
C GLN A 23 1.57 -2.66 -2.07
N LEU A 24 2.52 -2.96 -2.95
CA LEU A 24 3.94 -3.05 -2.62
C LEU A 24 4.75 -2.38 -3.73
N TYR A 25 5.50 -1.33 -3.37
CA TYR A 25 6.31 -0.56 -4.31
C TYR A 25 7.77 -0.57 -3.89
N ASN A 26 8.67 -0.54 -4.88
CA ASN A 26 10.10 -0.36 -4.65
C ASN A 26 10.48 1.09 -4.88
N LEU A 27 10.39 1.91 -3.83
CA LEU A 27 10.65 3.35 -3.90
C LEU A 27 12.09 3.71 -4.32
N ALA A 28 13.05 2.79 -4.22
CA ALA A 28 14.42 3.05 -4.69
C ALA A 28 14.50 3.17 -6.22
N ASN A 29 13.65 2.43 -6.93
CA ASN A 29 13.62 2.38 -8.40
C ASN A 29 12.35 3.01 -8.98
N ASP A 30 11.30 3.16 -8.18
CA ASP A 30 9.98 3.63 -8.58
C ASP A 30 9.41 4.59 -7.52
N LEU A 31 9.96 5.80 -7.49
CA LEU A 31 9.51 6.89 -6.61
C LEU A 31 8.07 7.34 -6.89
N GLY A 32 7.55 7.05 -8.09
CA GLY A 32 6.20 7.42 -8.51
C GLY A 32 5.13 6.41 -8.12
N GLU A 33 5.49 5.31 -7.46
CA GLU A 33 4.56 4.23 -7.06
C GLU A 33 3.72 3.73 -8.25
N GLN A 34 4.35 3.57 -9.41
CA GLN A 34 3.65 3.23 -10.66
C GLN A 34 3.54 1.71 -10.87
N ASN A 35 4.47 0.94 -10.33
CA ASN A 35 4.60 -0.50 -10.53
C ASN A 35 4.32 -1.27 -9.23
N ASN A 36 3.11 -1.81 -9.12
CA ASN A 36 2.70 -2.59 -7.96
C ASN A 36 3.27 -4.03 -8.02
N LEU A 37 4.23 -4.33 -7.15
CA LEU A 37 4.92 -5.62 -7.04
C LEU A 37 4.26 -6.58 -6.04
N SER A 38 3.04 -6.29 -5.59
CA SER A 38 2.38 -7.08 -4.54
C SER A 38 2.09 -8.53 -4.95
N ALA A 39 1.83 -8.77 -6.24
CA ALA A 39 1.63 -10.11 -6.78
C ALA A 39 2.96 -10.87 -6.97
N GLU A 40 4.05 -10.16 -7.23
CA GLU A 40 5.38 -10.73 -7.47
C GLU A 40 6.12 -11.05 -6.16
N HIS A 41 5.84 -10.30 -5.10
CA HIS A 41 6.46 -10.48 -3.79
C HIS A 41 5.43 -10.58 -2.65
N PRO A 42 4.61 -11.65 -2.62
CA PRO A 42 3.60 -11.84 -1.58
C PRO A 42 4.20 -12.00 -0.18
N GLU A 43 5.43 -12.50 -0.09
CA GLU A 43 6.16 -12.69 1.18
C GLU A 43 6.47 -11.34 1.85
N LYS A 44 7.07 -10.40 1.09
CA LYS A 44 7.35 -9.04 1.56
C LYS A 44 6.08 -8.27 1.89
N LEU A 45 5.02 -8.49 1.10
CA LEU A 45 3.72 -7.89 1.39
C LEU A 45 3.17 -8.35 2.74
N ALA A 46 3.27 -9.65 3.05
CA ALA A 46 2.81 -10.21 4.32
C ALA A 46 3.64 -9.70 5.51
N GLU A 47 4.96 -9.65 5.37
CA GLU A 47 5.88 -9.13 6.39
C GLU A 47 5.57 -7.67 6.74
N LEU A 48 5.54 -6.78 5.74
CA LEU A 48 5.27 -5.35 5.96
C LEU A 48 3.84 -5.11 6.47
N SER A 49 2.88 -5.91 6.01
CA SER A 49 1.51 -5.88 6.53
C SER A 49 1.43 -6.27 8.01
N ALA A 50 2.22 -7.25 8.44
CA ALA A 50 2.31 -7.66 9.84
C ALA A 50 2.94 -6.55 10.70
N MET A 51 4.05 -5.97 10.23
CA MET A 51 4.69 -4.83 10.91
C MET A 51 3.74 -3.63 11.05
N LEU A 52 3.00 -3.30 9.98
CA LEU A 52 2.02 -2.21 10.01
C LEU A 52 0.90 -2.48 11.03
N LYS A 53 0.43 -3.74 11.14
CA LYS A 53 -0.56 -4.13 12.15
C LYS A 53 0.01 -3.96 13.56
N GLN A 54 1.24 -4.40 13.81
CA GLN A 54 1.92 -4.22 15.09
C GLN A 54 2.04 -2.74 15.46
N ILE A 55 2.47 -1.89 14.54
CA ILE A 55 2.59 -0.43 14.77
C ILE A 55 1.23 0.20 15.08
N ARG A 56 0.16 -0.22 14.38
CA ARG A 56 -1.20 0.28 14.65
C ARG A 56 -1.71 -0.16 16.03
N GLN A 57 -1.42 -1.40 16.43
CA GLN A 57 -1.81 -1.95 17.72
C GLN A 57 -1.00 -1.37 18.88
N ALA A 58 0.28 -1.07 18.65
CA ALA A 58 1.16 -0.41 19.62
C ALA A 58 0.68 1.00 20.00
N GLY A 59 -0.29 1.55 19.27
CA GLY A 59 -0.93 2.81 19.57
C GLY A 59 -0.07 4.00 19.15
N ARG A 60 -0.72 5.09 18.72
CA ARG A 60 -0.05 6.37 18.54
C ARG A 60 0.23 6.95 19.92
N SER A 61 1.48 7.29 20.19
CA SER A 61 1.89 8.10 21.35
C SER A 61 1.41 9.56 21.30
N ARG A 62 0.38 9.89 20.50
CA ARG A 62 -0.15 11.24 20.37
C ARG A 62 -1.43 11.34 21.21
N PRO A 63 -1.39 11.99 22.39
CA PRO A 63 -2.58 12.31 23.17
C PRO A 63 -3.50 13.30 22.45
#